data_AF-A0A357CZY9-F1
#
_entry.id   AF-A0A357CZY9-F1
#
_cell.length_a   1.000
_cell.length_b   1.000
_cell.length_c   1.000
_cell.angle_alpha   90.00
_cell.angle_beta   90.00
_cell.angle_gamma   90.00
#
_symmetry.space_group_name_H-M   'P 1'
#
loop_
_entity.id
_entity.type
_entity.pdbx_description
1 polymer ?
#
loop_
_entity_poly.entity_id
_entity_poly.type
_entity_poly.pdbx_seq_one_letter_code
_entity_poly.pdbx_strand_id
1 'polypeptide(L)' 'MFDYNKALSEKIVDIKPSGIRKFFDILDEMKDVVSLTVGQPDFITPWHIRQAGIKSLEEA' A
#
# COMPACT_ATOMS: atom_id res chain seq x y z
N MET A 1 29.35 -7.30 -11.98
CA MET A 1 27.91 -7.07 -11.81
C MET A 1 27.36 -8.26 -11.05
N PHE A 2 26.67 -8.03 -9.93
CA PHE A 2 26.14 -9.11 -9.10
C PHE A 2 24.92 -9.74 -9.79
N ASP A 3 24.86 -11.07 -9.89
CA ASP A 3 23.73 -11.79 -10.48
C ASP A 3 22.66 -12.05 -9.42
N TYR A 4 21.65 -11.18 -9.37
CA TYR A 4 20.57 -11.27 -8.39
C TYR A 4 19.68 -12.51 -8.61
N ASN A 5 19.66 -13.12 -9.80
CA ASN A 5 18.86 -14.33 -10.03
C ASN A 5 19.41 -15.55 -9.28
N LYS A 6 20.71 -15.55 -8.94
CA LYS A 6 21.34 -16.60 -8.13
C LYS A 6 21.24 -16.34 -6.62
N ALA A 7 20.89 -15.12 -6.23
CA ALA A 7 20.80 -14.71 -4.83
C ALA A 7 19.36 -14.66 -4.30
N LEU A 8 18.38 -14.55 -5.20
CA LEU A 8 16.96 -14.48 -4.87
C LEU A 8 16.30 -15.85 -5.04
N SER A 9 15.30 -16.14 -4.22
CA SER A 9 14.50 -17.35 -4.36
C SER A 9 13.64 -17.32 -5.62
N GLU A 10 13.45 -18.46 -6.28
CA GLU A 10 12.63 -18.61 -7.50
C GLU A 10 11.23 -18.02 -7.33
N LYS A 11 10.60 -18.23 -6.17
CA LYS A 11 9.27 -17.65 -5.85
C LYS A 11 9.20 -16.14 -6.01
N ILE A 12 10.25 -15.42 -5.59
CA ILE A 12 10.27 -13.96 -5.69
C ILE A 12 10.50 -13.52 -7.14
N VAL A 13 11.32 -14.26 -7.88
CA VAL A 13 11.60 -14.00 -9.30
C VAL A 13 10.33 -14.17 -10.14
N ASP A 14 9.48 -15.13 -9.79
CA ASP A 14 8.23 -15.43 -10.52
C ASP A 14 7.05 -14.51 -10.17
N ILE A 15 7.13 -13.73 -9.08
CA ILE A 15 6.05 -12.82 -8.70
C ILE A 15 5.92 -11.71 -9.74
N LYS A 16 4.77 -11.68 -10.40
CA LYS A 16 4.44 -10.61 -11.35
C LYS A 16 4.11 -9.32 -10.60
N PRO A 17 4.47 -8.14 -11.15
CA PRO A 17 4.09 -6.88 -10.53
C PRO A 17 2.56 -6.70 -10.56
N SER A 18 2.01 -6.06 -9.53
CA SER A 18 0.57 -5.82 -9.40
C SER A 18 0.01 -4.97 -10.53
N GLY A 19 -1.02 -5.47 -11.21
CA GLY A 19 -1.73 -4.72 -12.26
C GLY A 19 -2.41 -3.46 -11.73
N ILE A 20 -2.98 -3.53 -10.51
CA ILE A 20 -3.57 -2.38 -9.82
C ILE A 20 -2.49 -1.32 -9.58
N ARG A 21 -1.32 -1.72 -9.10
CA ARG A 21 -0.21 -0.78 -8.87
C ARG A 21 0.24 -0.10 -10.16
N LYS A 22 0.43 -0.87 -11.24
CA LYS A 22 0.77 -0.31 -12.56
C LYS A 22 -0.27 0.70 -13.05
N PHE A 23 -1.55 0.42 -12.83
CA PHE A 23 -2.62 1.34 -13.19
C PHE A 23 -2.56 2.63 -12.37
N PHE A 24 -2.32 2.54 -11.05
CA PHE A 24 -2.10 3.72 -10.21
C PHE A 24 -0.90 4.55 -10.65
N ASP A 25 0.23 3.90 -11.00
CA ASP A 25 1.42 4.61 -11.47
C ASP A 25 1.13 5.44 -12.74
N ILE A 26 0.24 4.96 -13.63
CA ILE A 26 -0.20 5.72 -14.81
C ILE A 26 -1.11 6.89 -14.44
N LEU A 27 -2.06 6.69 -13.50
CA LEU A 27 -2.97 7.74 -13.07
C LEU A 27 -2.23 8.90 -12.37
N ASP A 28 -1.17 8.61 -11.63
CA ASP A 28 -0.35 9.61 -10.92
C ASP A 28 0.36 10.58 -11.90
N GLU A 29 0.61 10.17 -13.15
CA GLU A 29 1.19 11.03 -14.20
C GLU A 29 0.15 11.92 -14.89
N MET A 30 -1.15 11.63 -14.73
CA MET A 30 -2.23 12.34 -15.39
C MET A 30 -2.73 13.50 -14.52
N LYS A 31 -2.79 14.70 -15.10
CA LYS A 31 -3.41 15.86 -14.43
C LYS A 31 -4.94 15.74 -14.48
N ASP A 32 -5.60 16.21 -13.42
CA ASP A 32 -7.06 16.34 -13.30
C ASP A 32 -7.86 15.03 -13.36
N VAL A 33 -7.27 13.90 -12.92
CA VAL A 33 -7.96 12.62 -12.82
C VAL A 33 -8.80 12.53 -11.53
N VAL A 34 -10.06 12.11 -11.66
CA VAL A 34 -10.90 11.69 -10.53
C VAL A 34 -10.65 10.22 -10.24
N SER A 35 -9.98 9.94 -9.12
CA SER A 35 -9.67 8.58 -8.69
C SER A 35 -10.83 7.98 -7.88
N LEU A 36 -11.52 6.99 -8.46
CA LEU A 36 -12.55 6.19 -7.81
C LEU A 36 -12.04 4.81 -7.38
N THR A 37 -10.72 4.62 -7.33
CA THR A 37 -10.05 3.36 -6.98
C THR A 37 -9.74 3.26 -5.48
N VAL A 38 -10.36 4.11 -4.66
CA VAL A 38 -10.23 4.12 -3.21
C VAL A 38 -10.66 2.75 -2.65
N GLY A 39 -9.69 1.99 -2.13
CA GLY A 39 -9.92 0.67 -1.54
C GLY A 39 -10.13 0.68 -0.02
N GLN A 40 -10.18 1.86 0.58
CA GLN A 40 -10.31 2.08 2.03
C GLN A 40 -11.35 3.16 2.32
N PRO A 41 -11.90 3.23 3.54
CA PRO A 41 -12.76 4.35 3.91
C PRO A 41 -12.09 5.71 3.70
N ASP A 42 -12.84 6.67 3.17
CA ASP A 42 -12.40 8.07 2.93
C ASP A 42 -12.51 8.95 4.19
N PHE A 43 -13.05 8.40 5.27
CA PHE A 43 -13.22 9.11 6.54
C PHE A 43 -12.13 8.80 7.56
N ILE A 44 -11.89 9.79 8.40
CA ILE A 44 -10.99 9.72 9.55
C ILE A 44 -11.58 8.76 10.59
N THR A 45 -10.75 7.86 11.12
CA THR A 45 -11.15 6.99 12.25
C THR A 45 -11.73 7.83 13.40
N PRO A 46 -12.93 7.49 13.92
CA PRO A 46 -13.55 8.23 15.02
C PRO A 46 -12.65 8.42 16.24
N TRP A 47 -12.80 9.56 16.91
CA TRP A 47 -11.91 9.95 18.03
C TRP A 47 -11.89 8.94 19.17
N HIS A 48 -13.05 8.43 19.59
CA HIS A 48 -13.16 7.47 20.68
C HIS A 48 -12.40 6.16 20.41
N ILE A 49 -12.31 5.74 19.13
CA ILE A 49 -11.53 4.56 18.72
C ILE A 49 -10.04 4.85 18.83
N ARG A 50 -9.60 6.04 18.41
CA ARG A 50 -8.21 6.48 18.54
C ARG A 50 -7.77 6.56 20.00
N GLN A 51 -8.63 7.09 20.88
CA GLN A 51 -8.35 7.15 22.32
C GLN A 51 -8.17 5.77 22.93
N ALA A 52 -9.00 4.79 22.56
CA ALA A 52 -8.83 3.41 23.01
C ALA A 52 -7.48 2.82 22.56
N GLY A 53 -7.06 3.11 21.32
CA GLY A 53 -5.76 2.70 20.80
C GLY A 53 -4.57 3.35 21.53
N ILE A 54 -4.63 4.65 21.78
CA ILE A 54 -3.61 5.39 22.54
C ILE A 54 -3.49 4.81 23.95
N LYS A 55 -4.62 4.66 24.66
CA LYS A 55 -4.66 4.11 26.01
C LYS A 55 -4.02 2.72 26.07
N SER A 56 -4.32 1.85 25.09
CA SER A 56 -3.73 0.51 25.03
C SER A 56 -2.21 0.50 24.89
N LEU A 57 -1.62 1.55 24.31
CA LEU A 57 -0.16 1.69 24.18
C LEU A 57 0.47 2.33 25.43
N GLU A 58 -0.24 3.24 26.10
CA GLU A 58 0.22 3.86 27.35
C GLU A 58 0.19 2.90 28.54
N GLU A 59 -0.75 1.94 28.54
CA GLU A 59 -0.93 0.93 29.60
C GLU A 59 -0.15 -0.39 29.34
N ALA A 60 0.59 -0.48 28.22
CA ALA A 60 1.43 -1.62 27.86
C ALA A 60 2.86 -1.50 28.41
#